data_AF-A0A512RKV2-F1
#
_entry.id   AF-A0A512RKV2-F1
#
_cell.length_a   1.000
_cell.length_b   1.000
_cell.length_c   1.000
_cell.angle_alpha   90.00
_cell.angle_beta   90.00
_cell.angle_gamma   90.00
#
_symmetry.space_group_name_H-M   'P 1'
#
loop_
_entity.id
_entity.type
_entity.pdbx_description
1 polymer ?
#
loop_
_entity_poly.entity_id
_entity_poly.type
_entity_poly.pdbx_seq_one_letter_code
_entity_poly.pdbx_strand_id
1 'polypeptide(L)'
;MLPAMFAAVAAFGQSHHLHLDNYTIPVAKKGALVGKLHDQKGPLSRPQILEDTSNLFTLNKKGELRLKKKQALRADAPAFQYTITVQTGDSKESFTLVRDDFHRNKVVAHRGAFKNNAGSENSLTSLKDAIRIGCEGSEFDVWLSSDGVPVLSHDPHIGGKVVEETTLAELQKIELKNGDRVPTFEEYIQEAMKQNGTHMVLELKPSKKGRAIELTQTCYNLIRKYQCQAWMLYISFDYDICKKLVELDPFAKVAYLNGEKSPAELKADKIWGLDYSMKAIDKDISILQTAKKAGITTNIWTVNDPAKMDEYLKAGVDYITTNEPEILLQKVK
;
A
#
# COMPACT_ATOMS: atom_id res chain seq x y z
N MET A 1 5.58 9.69 -30.34
CA MET A 1 6.65 10.46 -29.65
C MET A 1 6.02 11.17 -28.46
N LEU A 2 6.10 10.58 -27.26
CA LEU A 2 5.77 11.29 -26.02
C LEU A 2 7.06 11.96 -25.52
N PRO A 3 7.06 13.24 -25.12
CA PRO A 3 8.25 13.85 -24.56
C PRO A 3 8.47 13.31 -23.15
N ALA A 4 9.66 12.79 -22.91
CA ALA A 4 10.17 12.50 -21.59
C ALA A 4 10.36 13.82 -20.82
N MET A 5 9.48 14.10 -19.86
CA MET A 5 9.73 15.11 -18.83
C MET A 5 10.46 14.43 -17.68
N PHE A 6 11.79 14.44 -17.72
CA PHE A 6 12.61 14.08 -16.57
C PHE A 6 12.76 15.26 -15.61
N ALA A 7 12.51 14.96 -14.34
CA ALA A 7 13.13 15.47 -13.12
C ALA A 7 13.26 16.99 -12.94
N ALA A 8 12.32 17.55 -12.19
CA ALA A 8 12.66 18.40 -11.07
C ALA A 8 12.01 17.81 -9.81
N VAL A 9 12.75 16.98 -9.07
CA VAL A 9 12.37 16.65 -7.70
C VAL A 9 12.59 17.93 -6.91
N ALA A 10 11.50 18.65 -6.65
CA ALA A 10 11.50 19.87 -5.86
C ALA A 10 12.15 19.59 -4.49
N ALA A 11 12.94 20.55 -4.01
CA ALA A 11 13.52 20.53 -2.68
C ALA A 11 12.49 20.10 -1.63
N PHE A 12 12.86 19.15 -0.78
CA PHE A 12 12.04 18.63 0.33
C PHE A 12 11.80 19.71 1.39
N GLY A 13 10.93 20.68 1.08
CA GLY A 13 10.23 21.41 2.12
C GLY A 13 9.25 20.45 2.80
N GLN A 14 9.14 20.51 4.13
CA GLN A 14 8.04 19.86 4.84
C GLN A 14 6.73 20.52 4.38
N SER A 15 6.11 19.99 3.33
CA SER A 15 4.76 20.36 2.96
C SER A 15 3.84 19.86 4.06
N HIS A 16 3.24 20.82 4.76
CA HIS A 16 2.23 20.54 5.77
C HIS A 16 1.01 19.92 5.09
N HIS A 17 0.68 18.69 5.43
CA HIS A 17 -0.39 17.95 4.78
C HIS A 17 -1.58 17.71 5.70
N LEU A 18 -2.76 17.69 5.09
CA LEU A 18 -3.96 17.12 5.70
C LEU A 18 -3.98 15.61 5.48
N HIS A 19 -4.52 14.89 6.45
CA HIS A 19 -4.64 13.43 6.42
C HIS A 19 -6.09 13.01 6.61
N LEU A 20 -6.50 11.95 5.93
CA LEU A 20 -7.71 11.20 6.28
C LEU A 20 -7.29 9.89 6.94
N ASP A 21 -7.97 9.49 7.99
CA ASP A 21 -7.71 8.20 8.66
C ASP A 21 -8.32 6.99 7.94
N ASN A 22 -9.16 7.23 6.92
CA ASN A 22 -9.67 6.22 6.03
C ASN A 22 -10.06 6.83 4.68
N TYR A 23 -9.78 6.09 3.60
CA TYR A 23 -9.99 6.53 2.22
C TYR A 23 -11.04 5.69 1.48
N THR A 24 -11.61 4.67 2.14
CA THR A 24 -12.61 3.80 1.53
C THR A 24 -14.05 4.17 1.96
N ILE A 25 -15.00 4.01 1.05
CA ILE A 25 -16.41 4.37 1.26
C ILE A 25 -17.21 3.08 1.48
N PRO A 26 -17.86 2.91 2.65
CA PRO A 26 -18.72 1.76 2.88
C PRO A 26 -19.89 1.69 1.90
N VAL A 27 -20.12 0.50 1.34
CA VAL A 27 -21.21 0.22 0.41
C VAL A 27 -22.52 -0.05 1.17
N ALA A 28 -23.65 0.29 0.57
CA ALA A 28 -25.01 0.03 1.06
C ALA A 28 -25.35 0.60 2.46
N LYS A 29 -24.52 1.50 3.00
CA LYS A 29 -24.70 2.10 4.33
C LYS A 29 -25.06 3.59 4.24
N LYS A 30 -26.30 3.93 4.57
CA LYS A 30 -26.78 5.33 4.55
C LYS A 30 -26.03 6.19 5.56
N GLY A 31 -25.58 7.36 5.14
CA GLY A 31 -24.93 8.33 6.02
C GLY A 31 -23.63 7.83 6.67
N ALA A 32 -22.96 6.86 6.04
CA ALA A 32 -21.76 6.22 6.57
C ALA A 32 -20.66 7.23 6.90
N LEU A 33 -19.94 6.99 8.00
CA LEU A 33 -18.64 7.61 8.23
C LEU A 33 -17.65 7.03 7.22
N VAL A 34 -17.03 7.91 6.45
CA VAL A 34 -15.99 7.56 5.48
C VAL A 34 -14.63 7.65 6.16
N GLY A 35 -14.36 8.77 6.84
CA GLY A 35 -13.12 8.96 7.58
C GLY A 35 -13.18 10.25 8.39
N LYS A 36 -12.12 10.54 9.12
CA LYS A 36 -11.93 11.79 9.83
C LYS A 36 -10.68 12.49 9.28
N LEU A 37 -10.82 13.79 9.06
CA LEU A 37 -9.75 14.68 8.67
C LEU A 37 -8.88 15.00 9.88
N HIS A 38 -7.57 15.05 9.67
CA HIS A 38 -6.57 15.38 10.68
C HIS A 38 -5.53 16.33 10.10
N ASP A 39 -5.01 17.18 10.97
CA ASP A 39 -3.98 18.16 10.64
C ASP A 39 -2.84 17.98 11.66
N GLN A 40 -1.61 17.82 11.18
CA GLN A 40 -0.44 17.61 12.05
C GLN A 40 -0.11 18.81 12.95
N LYS A 41 -0.61 20.02 12.65
CA LYS A 41 -0.42 21.24 13.47
C LYS A 41 -1.39 21.34 14.65
N GLY A 42 -2.37 20.46 14.76
CA GLY A 42 -3.33 20.44 15.86
C GLY A 42 -4.79 20.47 15.40
N PRO A 43 -5.71 21.05 16.19
CA PRO A 43 -7.13 21.01 15.88
C PRO A 43 -7.49 21.67 14.54
N LEU A 44 -8.44 21.08 13.82
CA LEU A 44 -8.94 21.62 12.56
C LEU A 44 -9.59 23.00 12.75
N SER A 45 -9.26 23.93 11.86
CA SER A 45 -9.84 25.27 11.83
C SER A 45 -10.92 25.36 10.76
N ARG A 46 -12.19 25.23 11.18
CA ARG A 46 -13.38 25.32 10.31
C ARG A 46 -13.28 24.46 9.02
N PRO A 47 -13.14 23.13 9.17
CA PRO A 47 -13.02 22.25 8.01
C PRO A 47 -14.27 22.31 7.12
N GLN A 48 -14.08 22.41 5.81
CA GLN A 48 -15.17 22.43 4.81
C GLN A 48 -14.77 21.71 3.53
N ILE A 49 -15.78 21.21 2.80
CA ILE A 49 -15.61 20.70 1.42
C ILE A 49 -15.76 21.88 0.47
N LEU A 50 -14.74 22.13 -0.34
CA LEU A 50 -14.76 23.13 -1.42
C LEU A 50 -15.32 22.54 -2.71
N GLU A 51 -14.92 21.32 -3.04
CA GLU A 51 -15.30 20.63 -4.27
C GLU A 51 -15.61 19.17 -3.93
N ASP A 52 -16.68 18.63 -4.54
CA ASP A 52 -17.08 17.22 -4.46
C ASP A 52 -17.60 16.81 -5.83
N THR A 53 -16.83 15.99 -6.53
CA THR A 53 -17.14 15.52 -7.90
C THR A 53 -18.45 14.73 -8.00
N SER A 54 -19.01 14.29 -6.87
CA SER A 54 -20.17 13.39 -6.80
C SER A 54 -21.36 13.95 -6.05
N ASN A 55 -21.14 15.04 -5.30
CA ASN A 55 -22.13 15.63 -4.40
C ASN A 55 -22.68 14.64 -3.34
N LEU A 56 -21.89 13.63 -2.94
CA LEU A 56 -22.28 12.59 -1.99
C LEU A 56 -21.89 12.92 -0.55
N PHE A 57 -20.91 13.80 -0.33
CA PHE A 57 -20.25 13.92 0.97
C PHE A 57 -20.69 15.14 1.77
N THR A 58 -20.45 15.07 3.07
CA THR A 58 -20.53 16.16 4.03
C THR A 58 -19.32 16.08 4.96
N LEU A 59 -18.81 17.23 5.38
CA LEU A 59 -17.75 17.34 6.37
C LEU A 59 -18.25 18.20 7.54
N ASN A 60 -18.19 17.68 8.75
CA ASN A 60 -18.62 18.44 9.93
C ASN A 60 -17.45 19.17 10.60
N LYS A 61 -17.75 20.05 11.56
CA LYS A 61 -16.75 20.85 12.30
C LYS A 61 -15.72 20.00 13.07
N LYS A 62 -16.00 18.72 13.35
CA LYS A 62 -15.07 17.78 14.00
C LYS A 62 -14.15 17.06 13.00
N GLY A 63 -14.26 17.38 11.71
CA GLY A 63 -13.51 16.73 10.65
C GLY A 63 -14.10 15.40 10.17
N GLU A 64 -15.29 15.01 10.62
CA GLU A 64 -15.90 13.75 10.17
C GLU A 64 -16.45 13.90 8.76
N LEU A 65 -15.85 13.19 7.81
CA LEU A 65 -16.30 13.04 6.45
C LEU A 65 -17.32 11.90 6.38
N ARG A 66 -18.54 12.21 5.95
CA ARG A 66 -19.65 11.26 5.89
C ARG A 66 -20.36 11.34 4.55
N LEU A 67 -20.97 10.23 4.14
CA LEU A 67 -22.04 10.30 3.15
C LEU A 67 -23.18 11.16 3.70
N LYS A 68 -23.88 11.89 2.82
CA LYS A 68 -25.10 12.62 3.18
C LYS A 68 -26.12 11.66 3.80
N LYS A 69 -26.89 12.13 4.79
CA LYS A 69 -27.77 11.31 5.66
C LYS A 69 -28.66 10.29 4.93
N LYS A 70 -29.18 10.64 3.74
CA LYS A 70 -30.07 9.77 2.94
C LYS A 70 -29.35 9.03 1.80
N GLN A 71 -28.08 9.35 1.55
CA GLN A 71 -27.28 8.74 0.49
C GLN A 71 -26.56 7.50 1.01
N ALA A 72 -26.47 6.49 0.16
CA ALA A 72 -25.64 5.31 0.33
C ALA A 72 -24.98 5.01 -1.01
N LEU A 73 -23.72 4.57 -1.00
CA LEU A 73 -23.05 4.17 -2.22
C LEU A 73 -23.53 2.77 -2.62
N ARG A 74 -23.93 2.59 -3.88
CA ARG A 74 -24.40 1.30 -4.39
C ARG A 74 -23.22 0.43 -4.83
N ALA A 75 -23.35 -0.89 -4.62
CA ALA A 75 -22.36 -1.87 -5.04
C ALA A 75 -22.18 -1.91 -6.57
N ASP A 76 -23.26 -1.65 -7.30
CA ASP A 76 -23.31 -1.64 -8.77
C ASP A 76 -23.06 -0.26 -9.39
N ALA A 77 -22.62 0.73 -8.60
CA ALA A 77 -22.34 2.05 -9.15
C ALA A 77 -21.21 1.98 -10.19
N PRO A 78 -21.34 2.66 -11.35
CA PRO A 78 -20.32 2.57 -12.40
C PRO A 78 -18.99 3.22 -11.99
N ALA A 79 -19.05 4.29 -11.18
CA ALA A 79 -17.86 4.92 -10.60
C ALA A 79 -17.50 4.26 -9.26
N PHE A 80 -16.21 4.02 -9.06
CA PHE A 80 -15.67 3.56 -7.78
C PHE A 80 -14.69 4.56 -7.16
N GLN A 81 -14.29 5.63 -7.86
CA GLN A 81 -13.43 6.69 -7.35
C GLN A 81 -14.19 8.01 -7.27
N TYR A 82 -13.92 8.76 -6.20
CA TYR A 82 -14.63 9.98 -5.86
C TYR A 82 -13.63 10.98 -5.29
N THR A 83 -13.45 12.12 -5.95
CA THR A 83 -12.53 13.16 -5.49
C THR A 83 -13.28 14.23 -4.71
N ILE A 84 -12.74 14.57 -3.54
CA ILE A 84 -13.14 15.74 -2.76
C ILE A 84 -11.94 16.67 -2.59
N THR A 85 -12.22 17.96 -2.47
CA THR A 85 -11.24 18.97 -2.10
C THR A 85 -11.70 19.63 -0.81
N VAL A 86 -10.86 19.58 0.21
CA VAL A 86 -11.18 20.15 1.54
C VAL A 86 -10.29 21.33 1.86
N GLN A 87 -10.80 22.21 2.72
CA GLN A 87 -10.06 23.32 3.27
C GLN A 87 -10.20 23.35 4.80
N THR A 88 -9.12 23.66 5.50
CA THR A 88 -9.08 24.02 6.93
C THR A 88 -8.08 25.14 7.12
N GLY A 89 -8.54 26.30 7.61
CA GLY A 89 -7.75 27.53 7.59
C GLY A 89 -7.24 27.85 6.18
N ASP A 90 -5.94 28.00 6.04
CA ASP A 90 -5.26 28.28 4.76
C ASP A 90 -4.84 27.00 4.01
N SER A 91 -4.96 25.83 4.63
CA SER A 91 -4.60 24.54 4.03
C SER A 91 -5.72 24.05 3.11
N LYS A 92 -5.39 23.73 1.86
CA LYS A 92 -6.28 23.09 0.87
C LYS A 92 -5.64 21.77 0.42
N GLU A 93 -6.37 20.68 0.48
CA GLU A 93 -5.90 19.35 0.07
C GLU A 93 -7.02 18.61 -0.67
N SER A 94 -6.66 17.86 -1.71
CA SER A 94 -7.60 16.99 -2.42
C SER A 94 -7.39 15.55 -1.96
N PHE A 95 -8.47 14.78 -1.91
CA PHE A 95 -8.44 13.36 -1.58
C PHE A 95 -9.24 12.56 -2.60
N THR A 96 -8.69 11.43 -3.03
CA THR A 96 -9.43 10.39 -3.76
C THR A 96 -9.94 9.35 -2.77
N LEU A 97 -11.25 9.17 -2.77
CA LEU A 97 -11.97 8.19 -1.99
C LEU A 97 -12.41 7.05 -2.90
N VAL A 98 -12.37 5.83 -2.39
CA VAL A 98 -12.59 4.62 -3.20
C VAL A 98 -13.75 3.82 -2.61
N ARG A 99 -14.65 3.29 -3.44
CA ARG A 99 -15.66 2.33 -2.98
C ARG A 99 -14.97 1.11 -2.39
N ASP A 100 -15.36 0.70 -1.18
CA ASP A 100 -14.75 -0.44 -0.50
C ASP A 100 -15.23 -1.78 -1.09
N ASP A 101 -14.67 -2.16 -2.24
CA ASP A 101 -14.88 -3.49 -2.86
C ASP A 101 -13.66 -4.41 -2.68
N PHE A 102 -12.68 -3.97 -1.86
CA PHE A 102 -11.47 -4.74 -1.64
C PHE A 102 -11.82 -6.14 -1.10
N HIS A 103 -11.17 -7.18 -1.60
CA HIS A 103 -11.37 -8.54 -1.10
C HIS A 103 -11.01 -8.63 0.39
N ARG A 104 -11.57 -9.63 1.08
CA ARG A 104 -11.32 -9.93 2.50
C ARG A 104 -11.03 -11.43 2.67
N ASN A 105 -10.11 -11.92 1.86
CA ASN A 105 -9.78 -13.34 1.72
C ASN A 105 -8.37 -13.68 2.24
N LYS A 106 -7.64 -12.71 2.82
CA LYS A 106 -6.33 -12.92 3.47
C LYS A 106 -5.16 -13.20 2.52
N VAL A 107 -5.40 -13.24 1.20
CA VAL A 107 -4.39 -13.64 0.22
C VAL A 107 -3.58 -12.45 -0.27
N VAL A 108 -2.27 -12.50 -0.07
CA VAL A 108 -1.30 -11.57 -0.67
C VAL A 108 -0.43 -12.32 -1.67
N ALA A 109 -0.49 -11.93 -2.94
CA ALA A 109 0.37 -12.49 -3.98
C ALA A 109 1.76 -11.87 -3.91
N HIS A 110 2.77 -12.66 -3.53
CA HIS A 110 4.17 -12.22 -3.40
C HIS A 110 4.76 -11.88 -4.77
N ARG A 111 5.22 -10.64 -4.97
CA ARG A 111 5.73 -10.09 -6.24
C ARG A 111 4.70 -10.13 -7.38
N GLY A 112 3.41 -10.10 -7.03
CA GLY A 112 2.27 -10.37 -7.90
C GLY A 112 2.05 -11.87 -8.18
N ALA A 113 1.04 -12.22 -8.96
CA ALA A 113 0.71 -13.62 -9.23
C ALA A 113 1.56 -14.20 -10.38
N PHE A 114 2.89 -14.30 -10.19
CA PHE A 114 3.84 -14.61 -11.27
C PHE A 114 4.04 -16.10 -11.56
N LYS A 115 3.91 -16.97 -10.55
CA LYS A 115 4.41 -18.36 -10.63
C LYS A 115 3.63 -19.22 -11.63
N ASN A 116 2.30 -19.12 -11.58
CA ASN A 116 1.38 -19.94 -12.38
C ASN A 116 0.66 -19.12 -13.48
N ASN A 117 1.10 -17.88 -13.75
CA ASN A 117 0.51 -17.00 -14.76
C ASN A 117 1.58 -16.45 -15.71
N ALA A 118 1.22 -15.44 -16.51
CA ALA A 118 2.05 -14.91 -17.58
C ALA A 118 3.10 -13.91 -17.06
N GLY A 119 2.83 -13.19 -15.98
CA GLY A 119 3.71 -12.13 -15.50
C GLY A 119 5.03 -12.62 -14.89
N SER A 120 6.05 -11.76 -14.99
CA SER A 120 7.28 -11.87 -14.19
C SER A 120 7.04 -11.42 -12.75
N GLU A 121 7.91 -11.84 -11.82
CA GLU A 121 7.98 -11.20 -10.51
C GLU A 121 8.10 -9.68 -10.68
N ASN A 122 7.40 -8.91 -9.83
CA ASN A 122 7.53 -7.45 -9.79
C ASN A 122 7.20 -6.73 -11.13
N SER A 123 6.22 -7.26 -11.87
CA SER A 123 5.80 -6.71 -13.17
C SER A 123 4.36 -6.17 -13.15
N LEU A 124 4.02 -5.34 -14.15
CA LEU A 124 2.63 -4.93 -14.35
C LEU A 124 1.73 -6.12 -14.72
N THR A 125 2.28 -7.15 -15.36
CA THR A 125 1.54 -8.34 -15.75
C THR A 125 1.19 -9.20 -14.53
N SER A 126 2.13 -9.42 -13.61
CA SER A 126 1.85 -10.17 -12.37
C SER A 126 0.89 -9.44 -11.44
N LEU A 127 0.91 -8.10 -11.43
CA LEU A 127 -0.11 -7.27 -10.78
C LEU A 127 -1.50 -7.53 -11.38
N LYS A 128 -1.63 -7.43 -12.70
CA LYS A 128 -2.90 -7.69 -13.41
C LYS A 128 -3.41 -9.10 -13.15
N ASP A 129 -2.51 -10.07 -13.10
CA ASP A 129 -2.86 -11.45 -12.77
C ASP A 129 -3.37 -11.57 -11.32
N ALA A 130 -2.73 -10.94 -10.34
CA ALA A 130 -3.18 -10.93 -8.94
C ALA A 130 -4.57 -10.27 -8.78
N ILE A 131 -4.81 -9.16 -9.48
CA ILE A 131 -6.13 -8.49 -9.55
C ILE A 131 -7.16 -9.45 -10.16
N ARG A 132 -6.83 -10.06 -11.30
CA ARG A 132 -7.74 -10.93 -12.06
C ARG A 132 -8.17 -12.17 -11.25
N ILE A 133 -7.26 -12.77 -10.49
CA ILE A 133 -7.58 -13.94 -9.66
C ILE A 133 -8.24 -13.57 -8.32
N GLY A 134 -8.34 -12.27 -8.00
CA GLY A 134 -9.05 -11.76 -6.84
C GLY A 134 -8.26 -11.85 -5.53
N CYS A 135 -6.94 -11.66 -5.56
CA CYS A 135 -6.16 -11.52 -4.34
C CYS A 135 -6.55 -10.25 -3.57
N GLU A 136 -6.56 -10.32 -2.23
CA GLU A 136 -6.76 -9.13 -1.39
C GLU A 136 -5.57 -8.17 -1.44
N GLY A 137 -4.36 -8.69 -1.63
CA GLY A 137 -3.15 -7.91 -1.83
C GLY A 137 -2.28 -8.44 -2.98
N SER A 138 -1.54 -7.53 -3.61
CA SER A 138 -0.41 -7.84 -4.49
C SER A 138 0.82 -7.14 -3.93
N GLU A 139 1.80 -7.92 -3.50
CA GLU A 139 3.07 -7.43 -2.98
C GLU A 139 4.06 -7.15 -4.10
N PHE A 140 4.92 -6.17 -3.89
CA PHE A 140 5.99 -5.79 -4.81
C PHE A 140 7.09 -4.98 -4.10
N ASP A 141 8.30 -5.08 -4.63
CA ASP A 141 9.52 -4.50 -4.08
C ASP A 141 9.97 -3.26 -4.84
N VAL A 142 10.36 -2.19 -4.14
CA VAL A 142 10.83 -0.96 -4.78
C VAL A 142 12.21 -0.54 -4.31
N TRP A 143 13.06 -0.20 -5.29
CA TRP A 143 14.38 0.41 -5.13
C TRP A 143 14.42 1.77 -5.81
N LEU A 144 15.46 2.56 -5.52
CA LEU A 144 15.72 3.83 -6.20
C LEU A 144 16.80 3.66 -7.26
N SER A 145 16.51 4.03 -8.52
CA SER A 145 17.52 4.07 -9.59
C SER A 145 18.60 5.12 -9.32
N SER A 146 19.71 5.11 -10.06
CA SER A 146 20.80 6.08 -9.88
C SER A 146 20.38 7.53 -10.15
N ASP A 147 19.34 7.73 -10.98
CA ASP A 147 18.73 9.01 -11.33
C ASP A 147 17.48 9.35 -10.49
N GLY A 148 17.25 8.62 -9.38
CA GLY A 148 16.25 9.00 -8.38
C GLY A 148 14.82 8.58 -8.71
N VAL A 149 14.63 7.62 -9.61
CA VAL A 149 13.30 7.10 -9.97
C VAL A 149 13.04 5.78 -9.24
N PRO A 150 11.92 5.64 -8.50
CA PRO A 150 11.56 4.36 -7.89
C PRO A 150 11.18 3.32 -8.94
N VAL A 151 11.82 2.15 -8.88
CA VAL A 151 11.69 1.03 -9.83
C VAL A 151 11.46 -0.28 -9.09
N LEU A 152 10.74 -1.20 -9.73
CA LEU A 152 10.43 -2.49 -9.11
C LEU A 152 11.52 -3.52 -9.33
N SER A 153 12.01 -4.14 -8.25
CA SER A 153 12.95 -5.26 -8.28
C SER A 153 13.03 -5.87 -6.90
N HIS A 154 13.01 -7.21 -6.79
CA HIS A 154 13.23 -7.83 -5.49
C HIS A 154 14.68 -7.66 -5.02
N ASP A 155 15.63 -8.01 -5.88
CA ASP A 155 17.04 -7.97 -5.56
C ASP A 155 17.65 -6.59 -5.87
N PRO A 156 18.76 -6.22 -5.20
CA PRO A 156 19.53 -5.03 -5.55
C PRO A 156 20.19 -5.13 -6.93
N HIS A 157 20.16 -6.31 -7.56
CA HIS A 157 20.68 -6.56 -8.89
C HIS A 157 19.58 -7.12 -9.79
N ILE A 158 19.54 -6.65 -11.03
CA ILE A 158 18.60 -7.14 -12.05
C ILE A 158 19.25 -7.03 -13.43
N GLY A 159 19.12 -8.06 -14.26
CA GLY A 159 19.70 -8.08 -15.62
C GLY A 159 21.22 -7.81 -15.66
N GLY A 160 21.96 -8.25 -14.63
CA GLY A 160 23.41 -8.02 -14.52
C GLY A 160 23.82 -6.60 -14.10
N LYS A 161 22.86 -5.76 -13.70
CA LYS A 161 23.10 -4.38 -13.24
C LYS A 161 22.74 -4.21 -11.78
N VAL A 162 23.43 -3.30 -11.08
CA VAL A 162 23.05 -2.86 -9.72
C VAL A 162 22.00 -1.75 -9.86
N VAL A 163 20.84 -1.91 -9.21
CA VAL A 163 19.69 -0.99 -9.39
C VAL A 163 20.06 0.44 -8.99
N GLU A 164 20.66 0.63 -7.81
CA GLU A 164 21.04 1.96 -7.30
C GLU A 164 22.25 2.59 -8.03
N GLU A 165 22.82 1.93 -9.05
CA GLU A 165 23.93 2.43 -9.89
C GLU A 165 23.54 2.62 -11.35
N THR A 166 22.30 2.30 -11.68
CA THR A 166 21.82 2.28 -13.06
C THR A 166 20.66 3.26 -13.22
N THR A 167 20.67 4.02 -14.31
CA THR A 167 19.59 4.96 -14.64
C THR A 167 18.32 4.20 -15.00
N LEU A 168 17.16 4.84 -14.85
CA LEU A 168 15.89 4.26 -15.28
C LEU A 168 15.93 3.78 -16.74
N ALA A 169 16.48 4.63 -17.62
CA ALA A 169 16.53 4.34 -19.06
C ALA A 169 17.31 3.07 -19.38
N GLU A 170 18.32 2.73 -18.59
CA GLU A 170 19.09 1.48 -18.74
C GLU A 170 18.38 0.29 -18.08
N LEU A 171 17.70 0.49 -16.95
CA LEU A 171 16.94 -0.56 -16.27
C LEU A 171 15.72 -1.01 -17.10
N GLN A 172 15.03 -0.07 -17.76
CA GLN A 172 13.87 -0.37 -18.60
C GLN A 172 14.21 -1.14 -19.89
N LYS A 173 15.49 -1.24 -20.25
CA LYS A 173 15.96 -2.09 -21.37
C LYS A 173 16.10 -3.56 -20.98
N ILE A 174 16.03 -3.88 -19.69
CA ILE A 174 16.12 -5.26 -19.22
C ILE A 174 14.79 -5.95 -19.51
N GLU A 175 14.86 -6.97 -20.38
CA GLU A 175 13.76 -7.88 -20.64
C GLU A 175 13.64 -8.88 -19.48
N LEU A 176 12.45 -8.91 -18.88
CA LEU A 176 12.04 -9.90 -17.91
C LEU A 176 11.36 -11.07 -18.65
N LYS A 177 10.87 -12.06 -17.92
CA LYS A 177 10.18 -13.20 -18.51
C LYS A 177 8.96 -12.73 -19.31
N ASN A 178 8.69 -13.41 -20.43
CA ASN A 178 7.50 -13.21 -21.26
C ASN A 178 7.32 -11.78 -21.81
N GLY A 179 8.42 -11.03 -22.00
CA GLY A 179 8.40 -9.69 -22.58
C GLY A 179 8.02 -8.57 -21.63
N ASP A 180 7.89 -8.87 -20.32
CA ASP A 180 7.84 -7.83 -19.31
C ASP A 180 9.14 -7.02 -19.28
N ARG A 181 9.08 -5.79 -18.79
CA ARG A 181 10.25 -4.96 -18.48
C ARG A 181 10.18 -4.53 -17.02
N VAL A 182 11.30 -4.04 -16.50
CA VAL A 182 11.34 -3.38 -15.19
C VAL A 182 10.39 -2.18 -15.18
N PRO A 183 9.31 -2.19 -14.37
CA PRO A 183 8.38 -1.07 -14.30
C PRO A 183 8.86 -0.03 -13.27
N THR A 184 8.43 1.22 -13.47
CA THR A 184 8.52 2.22 -12.40
C THR A 184 7.41 2.02 -11.37
N PHE A 185 7.61 2.54 -10.17
CA PHE A 185 6.52 2.58 -9.18
C PHE A 185 5.34 3.44 -9.67
N GLU A 186 5.61 4.52 -10.40
CA GLU A 186 4.57 5.38 -10.98
C GLU A 186 3.70 4.63 -12.01
N GLU A 187 4.30 3.80 -12.87
CA GLU A 187 3.56 2.92 -13.79
C GLU A 187 2.71 1.90 -13.03
N TYR A 188 3.24 1.36 -11.92
CA TYR A 188 2.53 0.40 -11.08
C TYR A 188 1.32 1.03 -10.38
N ILE A 189 1.45 2.25 -9.84
CA ILE A 189 0.33 3.02 -9.26
C ILE A 189 -0.78 3.22 -10.31
N GLN A 190 -0.41 3.67 -11.52
CA GLN A 190 -1.38 3.96 -12.57
C GLN A 190 -2.15 2.72 -13.03
N GLU A 191 -1.52 1.54 -13.01
CA GLU A 191 -2.21 0.28 -13.28
C GLU A 191 -3.11 -0.13 -12.10
N ALA A 192 -2.60 -0.06 -10.87
CA ALA A 192 -3.31 -0.44 -9.67
C ALA A 192 -4.61 0.35 -9.45
N MET A 193 -4.61 1.66 -9.77
CA MET A 193 -5.76 2.54 -9.62
C MET A 193 -6.90 2.26 -10.61
N LYS A 194 -6.74 1.33 -11.57
CA LYS A 194 -7.82 0.94 -12.49
C LYS A 194 -8.86 0.00 -11.86
N GLN A 195 -8.64 -0.41 -10.62
CA GLN A 195 -9.49 -1.34 -9.88
C GLN A 195 -9.61 -0.93 -8.40
N ASN A 196 -10.47 -1.60 -7.63
CA ASN A 196 -10.66 -1.37 -6.19
C ASN A 196 -10.95 -2.67 -5.39
N GLY A 197 -10.50 -3.81 -5.90
CA GLY A 197 -10.58 -5.14 -5.27
C GLY A 197 -9.30 -5.59 -4.56
N THR A 198 -8.12 -5.11 -4.99
CA THR A 198 -6.80 -5.58 -4.53
C THR A 198 -5.96 -4.42 -4.02
N HIS A 199 -5.40 -4.56 -2.82
CA HIS A 199 -4.44 -3.63 -2.23
C HIS A 199 -3.03 -3.85 -2.79
N MET A 200 -2.24 -2.79 -2.78
CA MET A 200 -0.84 -2.76 -3.15
C MET A 200 0.00 -2.86 -1.87
N VAL A 201 0.72 -3.97 -1.71
CA VAL A 201 1.62 -4.18 -0.56
C VAL A 201 3.03 -3.77 -0.98
N LEU A 202 3.38 -2.52 -0.72
CA LEU A 202 4.62 -1.89 -1.13
C LEU A 202 5.75 -2.24 -0.15
N GLU A 203 6.72 -3.06 -0.58
CA GLU A 203 7.99 -3.22 0.12
C GLU A 203 8.98 -2.13 -0.29
N LEU A 204 9.39 -1.30 0.66
CA LEU A 204 10.48 -0.34 0.45
C LEU A 204 11.80 -0.98 0.88
N LYS A 205 12.71 -1.17 -0.06
CA LYS A 205 13.94 -1.92 0.17
C LYS A 205 14.98 -1.07 0.92
N PRO A 206 15.70 -1.67 1.90
CA PRO A 206 16.82 -1.00 2.55
C PRO A 206 17.93 -0.68 1.53
N SER A 207 18.61 0.45 1.72
CA SER A 207 19.72 0.87 0.85
C SER A 207 21.05 0.76 1.58
N LYS A 208 22.00 0.01 1.01
CA LYS A 208 23.39 -0.01 1.49
C LYS A 208 24.12 1.31 1.22
N LYS A 209 23.55 2.17 0.39
CA LYS A 209 24.08 3.50 0.04
C LYS A 209 23.48 4.63 0.88
N GLY A 210 22.66 4.31 1.88
CA GLY A 210 22.01 5.30 2.74
C GLY A 210 20.85 6.04 2.08
N ARG A 211 20.29 5.52 0.98
CA ARG A 211 19.17 6.14 0.23
C ARG A 211 17.78 5.69 0.67
N ALA A 212 17.69 4.95 1.78
CA ALA A 212 16.43 4.41 2.30
C ALA A 212 15.36 5.50 2.56
N ILE A 213 15.77 6.61 3.19
CA ILE A 213 14.87 7.74 3.48
C ILE A 213 14.51 8.52 2.21
N GLU A 214 15.44 8.67 1.27
CA GLU A 214 15.19 9.28 -0.04
C GLU A 214 14.14 8.48 -0.83
N LEU A 215 14.31 7.16 -0.89
CA LEU A 215 13.33 6.23 -1.48
C LEU A 215 11.97 6.39 -0.81
N THR A 216 11.93 6.35 0.53
CA THR A 216 10.70 6.46 1.32
C THR A 216 9.93 7.74 1.00
N GLN A 217 10.61 8.88 1.02
CA GLN A 217 10.00 10.16 0.73
C GLN A 217 9.55 10.28 -0.73
N THR A 218 10.34 9.75 -1.67
CA THR A 218 10.01 9.78 -3.10
C THR A 218 8.78 8.94 -3.41
N CYS A 219 8.69 7.72 -2.87
CA CYS A 219 7.50 6.87 -2.99
C CYS A 219 6.27 7.50 -2.34
N TYR A 220 6.42 8.05 -1.13
CA TYR A 220 5.31 8.73 -0.45
C TYR A 220 4.79 9.94 -1.24
N ASN A 221 5.70 10.75 -1.80
CA ASN A 221 5.32 11.89 -2.64
C ASN A 221 4.56 11.45 -3.90
N LEU A 222 4.95 10.34 -4.54
CA LEU A 222 4.19 9.76 -5.65
C LEU A 222 2.80 9.32 -5.21
N ILE A 223 2.68 8.63 -4.07
CA ILE A 223 1.39 8.20 -3.53
C ILE A 223 0.47 9.40 -3.29
N ARG A 224 1.01 10.51 -2.76
CA ARG A 224 0.28 11.76 -2.56
C ARG A 224 -0.10 12.45 -3.87
N LYS A 225 0.84 12.53 -4.82
CA LYS A 225 0.61 13.09 -6.17
C LYS A 225 -0.53 12.39 -6.88
N TYR A 226 -0.60 11.07 -6.80
CA TYR A 226 -1.65 10.25 -7.42
C TYR A 226 -2.87 10.02 -6.53
N GLN A 227 -2.81 10.44 -5.26
CA GLN A 227 -3.87 10.28 -4.27
C GLN A 227 -4.30 8.80 -4.09
N CYS A 228 -3.34 7.88 -4.12
CA CYS A 228 -3.61 6.44 -4.12
C CYS A 228 -3.52 5.77 -2.74
N GLN A 229 -3.62 6.54 -1.64
CA GLN A 229 -3.52 6.03 -0.27
C GLN A 229 -4.51 4.90 0.03
N ALA A 230 -5.70 4.92 -0.58
CA ALA A 230 -6.72 3.87 -0.39
C ALA A 230 -6.22 2.46 -0.77
N TRP A 231 -5.26 2.36 -1.69
CA TRP A 231 -4.72 1.09 -2.15
C TRP A 231 -3.48 0.63 -1.37
N MET A 232 -2.80 1.52 -0.63
CA MET A 232 -1.44 1.27 -0.18
C MET A 232 -1.38 0.64 1.22
N LEU A 233 -0.68 -0.48 1.31
CA LEU A 233 -0.12 -1.07 2.52
C LEU A 233 1.40 -1.02 2.39
N TYR A 234 2.14 -0.79 3.48
CA TYR A 234 3.58 -0.62 3.42
C TYR A 234 4.28 -1.68 4.26
N ILE A 235 5.39 -2.22 3.75
CA ILE A 235 6.26 -3.16 4.46
C ILE A 235 7.73 -2.80 4.27
N SER A 236 8.57 -3.15 5.24
CA SER A 236 10.03 -2.96 5.16
C SER A 236 10.78 -3.78 6.21
N PHE A 237 11.99 -4.22 5.87
CA PHE A 237 12.97 -4.79 6.81
C PHE A 237 13.72 -3.72 7.61
N ASP A 238 13.74 -2.49 7.09
CA ASP A 238 14.36 -1.34 7.71
C ASP A 238 13.35 -0.65 8.65
N TYR A 239 13.61 -0.69 9.95
CA TYR A 239 12.72 -0.12 10.96
C TYR A 239 12.64 1.41 10.88
N ASP A 240 13.70 2.07 10.40
CA ASP A 240 13.72 3.52 10.25
C ASP A 240 12.84 3.96 9.07
N ILE A 241 12.75 3.14 8.00
CA ILE A 241 11.74 3.33 6.95
C ILE A 241 10.33 3.25 7.54
N CYS A 242 10.04 2.22 8.35
CA CYS A 242 8.72 2.06 8.97
C CYS A 242 8.36 3.28 9.82
N LYS A 243 9.27 3.75 10.68
CA LYS A 243 9.06 4.93 11.51
C LYS A 243 8.89 6.19 10.68
N LYS A 244 9.65 6.34 9.58
CA LYS A 244 9.52 7.49 8.69
C LYS A 244 8.15 7.51 8.00
N LEU A 245 7.62 6.37 7.58
CA LEU A 245 6.26 6.30 7.02
C LEU A 245 5.19 6.71 8.05
N VAL A 246 5.32 6.26 9.30
CA VAL A 246 4.41 6.65 10.39
C VAL A 246 4.51 8.16 10.69
N GLU A 247 5.69 8.75 10.60
CA GLU A 247 5.89 10.21 10.70
C GLU A 247 5.20 10.95 9.54
N LEU A 248 5.38 10.44 8.31
CA LEU A 248 4.84 11.04 7.09
C LEU A 248 3.33 10.92 6.98
N ASP A 249 2.75 9.81 7.43
CA ASP A 249 1.31 9.57 7.49
C ASP A 249 0.96 8.68 8.71
N PRO A 250 0.47 9.28 9.80
CA PRO A 250 0.11 8.54 11.02
C PRO A 250 -1.01 7.52 10.86
N PHE A 251 -1.69 7.49 9.71
CA PHE A 251 -2.76 6.55 9.39
C PHE A 251 -2.37 5.53 8.33
N ALA A 252 -1.13 5.58 7.82
CA ALA A 252 -0.61 4.57 6.93
C ALA A 252 -0.56 3.21 7.61
N LYS A 253 -0.98 2.17 6.88
CA LYS A 253 -0.91 0.78 7.32
C LYS A 253 0.50 0.25 7.04
N VAL A 254 1.39 0.43 8.00
CA VAL A 254 2.80 0.00 7.94
C VAL A 254 2.99 -1.29 8.73
N ALA A 255 3.62 -2.31 8.15
CA ALA A 255 4.02 -3.52 8.85
C ALA A 255 5.53 -3.79 8.77
N TYR A 256 6.11 -4.34 9.82
CA TYR A 256 7.55 -4.59 9.92
C TYR A 256 7.93 -6.03 9.55
N LEU A 257 9.03 -6.22 8.78
CA LEU A 257 9.37 -7.53 8.19
C LEU A 257 10.33 -8.42 9.00
N ASN A 258 11.24 -7.82 9.77
CA ASN A 258 12.49 -8.50 10.16
C ASN A 258 12.35 -9.51 11.32
N GLY A 259 11.28 -9.41 12.12
CA GLY A 259 10.92 -10.46 13.09
C GLY A 259 11.43 -10.29 14.52
N GLU A 260 12.22 -9.27 14.82
CA GLU A 260 12.81 -9.08 16.15
C GLU A 260 12.02 -8.17 17.10
N LYS A 261 10.97 -7.49 16.61
CA LYS A 261 10.10 -6.63 17.45
C LYS A 261 8.90 -7.39 17.96
N SER A 262 8.59 -7.22 19.25
CA SER A 262 7.35 -7.71 19.84
C SER A 262 6.14 -6.87 19.39
N PRO A 263 4.91 -7.43 19.44
CA PRO A 263 3.71 -6.63 19.16
C PRO A 263 3.53 -5.40 20.07
N ALA A 264 4.07 -5.43 21.29
CA ALA A 264 4.02 -4.29 22.21
C ALA A 264 4.94 -3.14 21.75
N GLU A 265 6.14 -3.45 21.27
CA GLU A 265 7.06 -2.46 20.69
C GLU A 265 6.48 -1.83 19.42
N LEU A 266 5.94 -2.66 18.51
CA LEU A 266 5.28 -2.19 17.29
C LEU A 266 4.13 -1.23 17.60
N LYS A 267 3.30 -1.58 18.60
CA LYS A 267 2.20 -0.72 19.06
C LYS A 267 2.69 0.60 19.63
N ALA A 268 3.77 0.59 20.42
CA ALA A 268 4.33 1.81 21.00
C ALA A 268 4.82 2.79 19.93
N ASP A 269 5.38 2.26 18.84
CA ASP A 269 5.83 3.03 17.67
C ASP A 269 4.72 3.27 16.62
N LYS A 270 3.47 2.92 16.93
CA LYS A 270 2.29 3.06 16.06
C LYS A 270 2.41 2.35 14.71
N ILE A 271 3.20 1.28 14.66
CA ILE A 271 3.28 0.40 13.48
C ILE A 271 2.03 -0.49 13.47
N TRP A 272 1.34 -0.53 12.33
CA TRP A 272 0.04 -1.18 12.18
C TRP A 272 0.11 -2.71 12.28
N GLY A 273 1.19 -3.30 11.78
CA GLY A 273 1.31 -4.76 11.69
C GLY A 273 2.71 -5.31 11.87
N LEU A 274 2.78 -6.62 12.01
CA LEU A 274 3.96 -7.41 11.72
C LEU A 274 3.73 -8.18 10.43
N ASP A 275 4.79 -8.36 9.66
CA ASP A 275 4.80 -9.18 8.46
C ASP A 275 6.02 -10.10 8.54
N TYR A 276 5.95 -11.18 9.31
CA TYR A 276 7.14 -11.92 9.70
C TYR A 276 7.35 -13.18 8.89
N SER A 277 8.61 -13.56 8.71
CA SER A 277 8.93 -14.81 8.01
C SER A 277 8.32 -16.02 8.74
N MET A 278 7.97 -17.07 8.01
CA MET A 278 7.54 -18.36 8.60
C MET A 278 8.52 -18.85 9.66
N LYS A 279 9.83 -18.69 9.41
CA LYS A 279 10.88 -19.11 10.34
C LYS A 279 10.83 -18.33 11.66
N ALA A 280 10.45 -17.05 11.64
CA ALA A 280 10.27 -16.26 12.85
C ALA A 280 9.00 -16.70 13.60
N ILE A 281 7.89 -16.90 12.89
CA ILE A 281 6.61 -17.32 13.47
C ILE A 281 6.68 -18.73 14.05
N ASP A 282 7.31 -19.67 13.38
CA ASP A 282 7.41 -21.07 13.83
C ASP A 282 8.20 -21.23 15.13
N LYS A 283 9.03 -20.25 15.52
CA LYS A 283 9.69 -20.23 16.84
C LYS A 283 8.69 -20.01 17.97
N ASP A 284 7.65 -19.22 17.73
CA ASP A 284 6.59 -18.92 18.68
C ASP A 284 5.30 -18.49 17.94
N ILE A 285 4.50 -19.47 17.54
CA ILE A 285 3.23 -19.22 16.84
C ILE A 285 2.22 -18.47 17.72
N SER A 286 2.42 -18.45 19.05
CA SER A 286 1.54 -17.73 19.98
C SER A 286 1.61 -16.21 19.79
N ILE A 287 2.65 -15.71 19.09
CA ILE A 287 2.77 -14.30 18.72
C ILE A 287 1.55 -13.79 17.93
N LEU A 288 0.87 -14.65 17.17
CA LEU A 288 -0.34 -14.28 16.44
C LEU A 288 -1.47 -13.86 17.39
N GLN A 289 -1.59 -14.56 18.53
CA GLN A 289 -2.60 -14.24 19.55
C GLN A 289 -2.20 -13.02 20.38
N THR A 290 -0.90 -12.83 20.67
CA THR A 290 -0.44 -11.63 21.39
C THR A 290 -0.56 -10.38 20.52
N ALA A 291 -0.29 -10.48 19.22
CA ALA A 291 -0.52 -9.42 18.23
C ALA A 291 -2.00 -9.03 18.16
N LYS A 292 -2.89 -10.03 18.02
CA LYS A 292 -4.34 -9.79 18.03
C LYS A 292 -4.82 -9.07 19.30
N LYS A 293 -4.34 -9.46 20.48
CA LYS A 293 -4.66 -8.78 21.75
C LYS A 293 -4.11 -7.35 21.81
N ALA A 294 -2.97 -7.09 21.18
CA ALA A 294 -2.39 -5.77 21.07
C ALA A 294 -3.10 -4.88 20.03
N GLY A 295 -3.89 -5.46 19.13
CA GLY A 295 -4.48 -4.77 17.98
C GLY A 295 -3.47 -4.57 16.83
N ILE A 296 -2.46 -5.43 16.76
CA ILE A 296 -1.46 -5.48 15.70
C ILE A 296 -1.89 -6.51 14.66
N THR A 297 -1.92 -6.11 13.39
CA THR A 297 -2.24 -6.99 12.27
C THR A 297 -1.08 -7.95 11.98
N THR A 298 -1.39 -9.16 11.53
CA THR A 298 -0.42 -10.22 11.30
C THR A 298 -0.40 -10.68 9.84
N ASN A 299 0.77 -10.59 9.20
CA ASN A 299 1.07 -11.22 7.92
C ASN A 299 2.25 -12.18 8.09
N ILE A 300 2.29 -13.23 7.26
CA ILE A 300 3.35 -14.24 7.27
C ILE A 300 3.84 -14.47 5.85
N TRP A 301 5.16 -14.45 5.66
CA TRP A 301 5.80 -14.66 4.36
C TRP A 301 6.96 -15.66 4.41
N THR A 302 7.40 -16.26 3.29
CA THR A 302 6.58 -16.55 2.11
C THR A 302 6.03 -17.97 2.28
N VAL A 303 4.72 -18.12 2.47
CA VAL A 303 4.09 -19.41 2.77
C VAL A 303 3.65 -20.11 1.49
N ASN A 304 4.46 -21.06 1.00
CA ASN A 304 4.14 -21.82 -0.22
C ASN A 304 3.62 -23.24 0.05
N ASP A 305 3.91 -23.78 1.23
CA ASP A 305 3.47 -25.13 1.61
C ASP A 305 1.97 -25.11 2.01
N PRO A 306 1.09 -25.89 1.33
CA PRO A 306 -0.33 -25.94 1.62
C PRO A 306 -0.67 -26.36 3.06
N ALA A 307 0.11 -27.24 3.69
CA ALA A 307 -0.10 -27.66 5.07
C ALA A 307 0.25 -26.52 6.04
N LYS A 308 1.29 -25.74 5.75
CA LYS A 308 1.62 -24.54 6.52
C LYS A 308 0.58 -23.44 6.36
N MET A 309 -0.01 -23.27 5.18
CA MET A 309 -1.16 -22.38 5.00
C MET A 309 -2.30 -22.76 5.95
N ASP A 310 -2.68 -24.04 6.01
CA ASP A 310 -3.75 -24.51 6.91
C ASP A 310 -3.42 -24.28 8.39
N GLU A 311 -2.16 -24.52 8.78
CA GLU A 311 -1.66 -24.27 10.14
C GLU A 311 -1.85 -22.80 10.55
N TYR A 312 -1.37 -21.86 9.72
CA TYR A 312 -1.45 -20.43 10.03
C TYR A 312 -2.88 -19.87 9.93
N LEU A 313 -3.68 -20.34 8.98
CA LEU A 313 -5.10 -19.98 8.89
C LEU A 313 -5.85 -20.42 10.16
N LYS A 314 -5.60 -21.65 10.64
CA LYS A 314 -6.18 -22.15 11.90
C LYS A 314 -5.68 -21.37 13.13
N ALA A 315 -4.44 -20.92 13.11
CA ALA A 315 -3.86 -20.08 14.16
C ALA A 315 -4.43 -18.64 14.18
N GLY A 316 -5.17 -18.25 13.13
CA GLY A 316 -5.91 -17.00 13.07
C GLY A 316 -5.12 -15.82 12.51
N VAL A 317 -4.14 -16.08 11.64
CA VAL A 317 -3.40 -15.03 10.92
C VAL A 317 -4.33 -14.12 10.12
N ASP A 318 -3.99 -12.84 10.00
CA ASP A 318 -4.78 -11.89 9.20
C ASP A 318 -4.51 -12.07 7.70
N TYR A 319 -3.24 -12.23 7.32
CA TYR A 319 -2.75 -12.33 5.94
C TYR A 319 -1.70 -13.43 5.76
N ILE A 320 -1.64 -13.99 4.56
CA ILE A 320 -0.55 -14.86 4.12
C ILE A 320 -0.02 -14.37 2.79
N THR A 321 1.28 -14.13 2.73
CA THR A 321 2.02 -13.76 1.52
C THR A 321 2.64 -15.01 0.89
N THR A 322 2.32 -15.28 -0.37
CA THR A 322 2.63 -16.55 -1.03
C THR A 322 2.96 -16.39 -2.51
N ASN A 323 3.80 -17.29 -3.04
CA ASN A 323 4.00 -17.47 -4.47
C ASN A 323 2.92 -18.35 -5.13
N GLU A 324 2.03 -18.95 -4.32
CA GLU A 324 0.97 -19.85 -4.75
C GLU A 324 -0.43 -19.29 -4.43
N PRO A 325 -0.76 -18.05 -4.86
CA PRO A 325 -2.00 -17.39 -4.46
C PRO A 325 -3.25 -18.18 -4.86
N GLU A 326 -3.23 -18.92 -5.97
CA GLU A 326 -4.35 -19.76 -6.40
C GLU A 326 -4.64 -20.90 -5.42
N ILE A 327 -3.60 -21.51 -4.84
CA ILE A 327 -3.75 -22.57 -3.84
C ILE A 327 -4.36 -21.98 -2.57
N LEU A 328 -3.83 -20.85 -2.10
CA LEU A 328 -4.35 -20.22 -0.90
C LEU A 328 -5.80 -19.75 -1.09
N LEU A 329 -6.13 -19.17 -2.25
CA LEU A 329 -7.50 -18.77 -2.60
C LEU A 329 -8.48 -19.95 -2.52
N GLN A 330 -8.09 -21.17 -2.89
CA GLN A 330 -8.95 -22.35 -2.75
C GLN A 330 -9.23 -22.72 -1.29
N LYS A 331 -8.33 -22.38 -0.36
CA LYS A 331 -8.44 -22.69 1.07
C LYS A 331 -9.29 -21.69 1.86
N VAL A 332 -9.44 -20.46 1.35
CA VAL A 332 -10.10 -19.33 2.03
C VAL A 332 -11.42 -18.90 1.37
N LYS A 333 -11.89 -19.66 0.38
CA LYS A 333 -13.15 -19.44 -0.32
C LYS A 333 -14.39 -19.66 0.55
#